data_AF-A0A7Z7BT32-F1
#
_entry.id   AF-A0A7Z7BT32-F1
#
_cell.length_a   1.000
_cell.length_b   1.000
_cell.length_c   1.000
_cell.angle_alpha   90.00
_cell.angle_beta   90.00
_cell.angle_gamma   90.00
#
_symmetry.space_group_name_H-M   'P 1'
#
loop_
_entity.id
_entity.type
_entity.pdbx_description
1 polymer ?
#
loop_
_entity_poly.entity_id
_entity_poly.type
_entity_poly.pdbx_seq_one_letter_code
_entity_poly.pdbx_strand_id
1 'polypeptide(L)'
;MKFDRYGIDKEFCRRSGCRIFFGVDWLDDAEFEAFKAFFCSRQLFVSSGDKPLEQSPASSFSEAVKLESEFIDGDKYILSPNDALVYVGDDRDVYLVAASSERIATLITEISARGGKTYSSLVRSGTVKPKRQVRALFDYWADLNFEIA
;
A
#
# COMPACT_ATOMS: atom_id res chain seq x y z
N MET A 1 13.74 -13.01 -1.40
CA MET A 1 12.32 -12.59 -1.36
C MET A 1 11.45 -13.83 -1.47
N LYS A 2 10.83 -14.21 -0.36
CA LYS A 2 9.66 -15.09 -0.34
C LYS A 2 8.57 -14.29 0.36
N PHE A 3 7.63 -13.76 -0.42
CA PHE A 3 6.37 -13.31 0.12
C PHE A 3 5.55 -14.59 0.34
N ASP A 4 5.66 -15.19 1.52
CA ASP A 4 5.14 -16.56 1.75
C ASP A 4 4.67 -16.76 3.20
N ARG A 5 3.98 -15.75 3.76
CA ARG A 5 3.18 -15.97 4.99
C ARG A 5 2.00 -15.00 5.16
N TYR A 6 2.01 -13.84 4.50
CA TYR A 6 1.05 -12.75 4.78
C TYR A 6 0.35 -12.13 3.55
N GLY A 7 0.47 -12.76 2.37
CA GLY A 7 -0.56 -12.62 1.33
C GLY A 7 -0.39 -11.59 0.21
N ILE A 8 0.63 -10.72 0.20
CA ILE A 8 0.96 -9.93 -1.02
C ILE A 8 2.24 -10.47 -1.64
N ASP A 9 2.11 -11.38 -2.60
CA ASP A 9 3.17 -11.71 -3.53
C ASP A 9 2.74 -11.39 -4.96
N LYS A 10 3.67 -11.51 -5.92
CA LYS A 10 3.33 -11.24 -7.32
C LYS A 10 2.27 -12.21 -7.85
N GLU A 11 2.26 -13.45 -7.37
CA GLU A 11 1.33 -14.48 -7.82
C GLU A 11 -0.09 -14.21 -7.31
N PHE A 12 -0.25 -13.76 -6.08
CA PHE A 12 -1.50 -13.27 -5.51
C PHE A 12 -2.02 -12.10 -6.35
N CYS A 13 -1.20 -11.08 -6.60
CA CYS A 13 -1.63 -9.95 -7.42
C CYS A 13 -2.04 -10.40 -8.84
N ARG A 14 -1.26 -11.26 -9.48
CA ARG A 14 -1.57 -11.78 -10.82
C ARG A 14 -2.85 -12.60 -10.85
N ARG A 15 -3.02 -13.54 -9.92
CA ARG A 15 -4.22 -14.39 -9.81
C ARG A 15 -5.48 -13.58 -9.53
N SER A 16 -5.36 -12.53 -8.72
CA SER A 16 -6.46 -11.65 -8.35
C SER A 16 -6.69 -10.51 -9.36
N GLY A 17 -5.89 -10.43 -10.43
CA GLY A 17 -5.96 -9.35 -11.42
C GLY A 17 -5.63 -7.96 -10.85
N CYS A 18 -4.89 -7.92 -9.74
CA CYS A 18 -4.52 -6.68 -9.07
C CYS A 18 -3.26 -6.07 -9.70
N ARG A 19 -3.23 -4.75 -9.71
CA ARG A 19 -1.98 -3.97 -9.83
C ARG A 19 -1.54 -3.55 -8.44
N ILE A 20 -0.36 -2.95 -8.34
CA ILE A 20 0.12 -2.37 -7.09
C ILE A 20 0.37 -0.88 -7.23
N PHE A 21 0.12 -0.16 -6.15
CA PHE A 21 0.62 1.19 -5.90
C PHE A 21 1.78 1.08 -4.90
N PHE A 22 2.93 1.68 -5.23
CA PHE A 22 4.12 1.66 -4.40
C PHE A 22 4.36 3.07 -3.84
N GLY A 23 4.45 3.17 -2.52
CA GLY A 23 4.83 4.39 -1.84
C GLY A 23 5.93 4.18 -0.80
N VAL A 24 6.45 5.29 -0.30
CA VAL A 24 7.52 5.36 0.70
C VAL A 24 7.13 6.37 1.78
N ASP A 25 7.82 6.34 2.92
CA ASP A 25 7.63 7.32 3.99
C ASP A 25 6.13 7.37 4.44
N TRP A 26 5.52 6.18 4.42
CA TRP A 26 4.12 5.78 4.68
C TRP A 26 3.00 6.63 4.08
N LEU A 27 2.73 7.85 4.51
CA LEU A 27 1.68 8.69 3.89
C LEU A 27 1.98 10.17 4.14
N ASP A 28 2.02 10.98 3.08
CA ASP A 28 1.88 12.42 3.21
C ASP A 28 0.41 12.84 3.42
N ASP A 29 0.14 14.13 3.67
CA ASP A 29 -1.22 14.63 3.91
C ASP A 29 -2.18 14.38 2.73
N ALA A 30 -1.67 14.48 1.49
CA ALA A 30 -2.48 14.27 0.29
C ALA A 30 -2.80 12.79 0.10
N GLU A 31 -1.82 11.91 0.33
CA GLU A 31 -1.98 10.47 0.34
C GLU A 31 -2.95 10.04 1.44
N PHE A 32 -2.78 10.54 2.68
CA PHE A 32 -3.66 10.19 3.79
C PHE A 32 -5.14 10.51 3.51
N GLU A 33 -5.44 11.72 3.00
CA GLU A 33 -6.81 12.08 2.66
C GLU A 33 -7.35 11.32 1.45
N ALA A 34 -6.50 11.00 0.46
CA ALA A 34 -6.89 10.14 -0.65
C ALA A 34 -7.18 8.70 -0.18
N PHE A 35 -6.41 8.16 0.78
CA PHE A 35 -6.63 6.84 1.37
C PHE A 35 -7.91 6.79 2.21
N LYS A 36 -8.25 7.86 2.94
CA LYS A 36 -9.55 7.97 3.61
C LYS A 36 -10.72 7.86 2.64
N ALA A 37 -10.64 8.56 1.49
CA ALA A 37 -11.66 8.44 0.44
C ALA A 37 -11.64 7.06 -0.24
N PHE A 38 -10.44 6.50 -0.44
CA PHE A 38 -10.25 5.19 -1.04
C PHE A 38 -10.93 4.10 -0.22
N PHE A 39 -10.73 4.08 1.11
CA PHE A 39 -11.31 3.06 1.99
C PHE A 39 -12.72 3.40 2.47
N CYS A 40 -13.05 4.67 2.71
CA CYS A 40 -14.39 5.17 3.05
C CYS A 40 -15.20 4.23 3.98
N SER A 41 -16.45 3.90 3.63
CA SER A 41 -17.39 3.09 4.41
C SER A 41 -17.07 1.58 4.45
N ARG A 42 -15.86 1.19 4.04
CA ARG A 42 -15.45 -0.22 4.05
C ARG A 42 -15.05 -0.63 5.45
N GLN A 43 -15.43 -1.86 5.81
CA GLN A 43 -14.83 -2.50 6.97
C GLN A 43 -13.37 -2.79 6.67
N LEU A 44 -12.51 -2.38 7.59
CA LEU A 44 -11.08 -2.63 7.53
C LEU A 44 -10.69 -3.60 8.63
N PHE A 45 -9.64 -4.37 8.37
CA PHE A 45 -9.02 -5.23 9.35
C PHE A 45 -7.54 -4.94 9.38
N VAL A 46 -7.00 -4.78 10.59
CA VAL A 46 -5.58 -4.55 10.83
C VAL A 46 -4.98 -5.81 11.42
N SER A 47 -3.79 -6.15 10.94
CA SER A 47 -3.03 -7.27 11.47
C SER A 47 -1.54 -7.04 11.37
N SER A 48 -0.81 -7.63 12.32
CA SER A 48 0.63 -7.79 12.17
C SER A 48 0.92 -8.98 11.26
N GLY A 49 2.04 -8.91 10.56
CA GLY A 49 2.60 -9.96 9.75
C GLY A 49 3.16 -11.10 10.59
N ASP A 50 2.48 -11.53 11.63
CA ASP A 50 2.63 -12.85 12.26
C ASP A 50 1.25 -13.43 12.61
N LYS A 51 0.18 -12.68 12.31
CA LYS A 51 -1.19 -12.99 12.66
C LYS A 51 -2.06 -13.06 11.40
N PRO A 52 -3.22 -13.74 11.46
CA PRO A 52 -4.22 -13.71 10.39
C PRO A 52 -4.64 -12.27 10.04
N LEU A 53 -5.02 -11.97 8.79
CA LEU A 53 -5.34 -10.59 8.37
C LEU A 53 -6.60 -9.99 9.03
N GLU A 54 -7.50 -10.82 9.56
CA GLU A 54 -8.81 -10.42 10.12
C GLU A 54 -8.81 -10.41 11.66
N GLN A 55 -7.84 -9.73 12.29
CA GLN A 55 -7.68 -9.74 13.75
C GLN A 55 -8.36 -8.57 14.43
N SER A 56 -8.03 -7.34 13.98
CA SER A 56 -8.51 -6.11 14.61
C SER A 56 -9.38 -5.33 13.63
N PRO A 57 -10.72 -5.36 13.76
CA PRO A 57 -11.59 -4.56 12.91
C PRO A 57 -11.38 -3.07 13.19
N ALA A 58 -11.41 -2.27 12.13
CA ALA A 58 -11.38 -0.81 12.19
C ALA A 58 -12.57 -0.24 11.40
N SER A 59 -13.26 0.73 11.98
CA SER A 59 -14.44 1.38 11.41
C SER A 59 -14.09 2.49 10.41
N SER A 60 -12.82 2.89 10.36
CA SER A 60 -12.32 3.91 9.44
C SER A 60 -10.85 3.72 9.12
N PHE A 61 -10.38 4.34 8.03
CA PHE A 61 -8.95 4.32 7.69
C PHE A 61 -8.09 4.97 8.78
N SER A 62 -8.53 6.07 9.38
CA SER A 62 -7.80 6.73 10.45
C SER A 62 -7.69 5.87 11.72
N GLU A 63 -8.70 5.06 12.01
CA GLU A 63 -8.63 4.07 13.09
C GLU A 63 -7.70 2.93 12.71
N ALA A 64 -7.73 2.45 11.46
CA ALA A 64 -6.84 1.40 10.98
C ALA A 64 -5.37 1.81 11.08
N VAL A 65 -5.04 3.06 10.72
CA VAL A 65 -3.70 3.67 10.87
C VAL A 65 -3.31 3.72 12.35
N LYS A 66 -4.20 4.14 13.26
CA LYS A 66 -3.90 4.16 14.70
C LYS A 66 -3.60 2.76 15.24
N LEU A 67 -4.42 1.77 14.88
CA LEU A 67 -4.24 0.38 15.28
C LEU A 67 -2.97 -0.22 14.68
N GLU A 68 -2.66 0.10 13.43
CA GLU A 68 -1.41 -0.30 12.78
C GLU A 68 -0.19 0.18 13.59
N SER A 69 -0.26 1.41 14.10
CA SER A 69 0.84 2.02 14.86
C SER A 69 1.02 1.44 16.26
N GLU A 70 0.06 0.65 16.77
CA GLU A 70 0.19 -0.09 18.02
C GLU A 70 1.08 -1.35 17.87
N PHE A 71 1.31 -1.80 16.63
CA PHE A 71 2.24 -2.89 16.36
C PHE A 71 3.66 -2.31 16.20
N ILE A 72 4.50 -2.52 17.22
CA ILE A 72 5.82 -1.87 17.32
C ILE A 72 6.92 -2.66 16.57
N ASP A 73 6.71 -3.94 16.28
CA ASP A 73 7.69 -4.79 15.61
C ASP A 73 7.03 -5.70 14.58
N GLY A 74 7.23 -5.40 13.29
CA GLY A 74 6.90 -6.29 12.19
C GLY A 74 6.25 -5.63 10.99
N ASP A 75 6.17 -6.40 9.90
CA ASP A 75 5.35 -6.08 8.74
C ASP A 75 3.88 -5.94 9.18
N LYS A 76 3.12 -5.00 8.61
CA LYS A 76 1.73 -4.76 9.01
C LYS A 76 0.82 -4.72 7.80
N TYR A 77 -0.45 -5.02 8.03
CA TYR A 77 -1.44 -5.15 6.98
C TYR A 77 -2.72 -4.43 7.35
N ILE A 78 -3.28 -3.70 6.37
CA ILE A 78 -4.64 -3.16 6.42
C ILE A 78 -5.41 -3.79 5.28
N LEU A 79 -6.35 -4.66 5.60
CA LEU A 79 -7.18 -5.40 4.66
C LEU A 79 -8.57 -4.77 4.54
N SER A 80 -9.04 -4.59 3.32
CA SER A 80 -10.46 -4.45 3.01
C SER A 80 -10.89 -5.67 2.16
N PRO A 81 -11.73 -6.57 2.70
CA PRO A 81 -12.07 -7.83 2.03
C PRO A 81 -12.60 -7.62 0.60
N ASN A 82 -12.03 -8.37 -0.34
CA ASN A 82 -12.34 -8.33 -1.78
C ASN A 82 -12.11 -6.99 -2.50
N ASP A 83 -11.51 -5.99 -1.84
CA ASP A 83 -11.31 -4.66 -2.41
C ASP A 83 -9.84 -4.28 -2.52
N ALA A 84 -9.13 -4.28 -1.40
CA ALA A 84 -7.74 -3.84 -1.35
C ALA A 84 -6.99 -4.39 -0.14
N LEU A 85 -5.68 -4.52 -0.28
CA LEU A 85 -4.77 -4.88 0.80
C LEU A 85 -3.59 -3.91 0.81
N VAL A 86 -3.36 -3.29 1.97
CA VAL A 86 -2.18 -2.47 2.22
C VAL A 86 -1.18 -3.30 3.00
N TYR A 87 0.06 -3.33 2.53
CA TYR A 87 1.22 -3.78 3.28
C TYR A 87 2.03 -2.56 3.71
N VAL A 88 2.41 -2.49 4.98
CA VAL A 88 3.29 -1.46 5.54
C VAL A 88 4.53 -2.18 6.09
N GLY A 89 5.69 -1.88 5.52
CA GLY A 89 6.97 -2.47 5.92
C GLY A 89 7.75 -1.51 6.80
N ASP A 90 7.68 -1.71 8.11
CA ASP A 90 8.26 -0.81 9.13
C ASP A 90 9.78 -0.66 8.97
N ASP A 91 10.51 -1.78 8.80
CA ASP A 91 11.98 -1.78 8.62
C ASP A 91 12.47 -1.08 7.35
N ARG A 92 11.57 -0.83 6.39
CA ARG A 92 11.92 -0.46 5.02
C ARG A 92 11.38 0.91 4.61
N ASP A 93 10.55 1.53 5.45
CA ASP A 93 9.84 2.78 5.16
C ASP A 93 9.05 2.72 3.84
N VAL A 94 8.43 1.56 3.54
CA VAL A 94 7.66 1.37 2.30
C VAL A 94 6.25 0.89 2.60
N TYR A 95 5.34 1.18 1.67
CA TYR A 95 4.04 0.56 1.67
C TYR A 95 3.59 0.20 0.26
N LEU A 96 2.75 -0.84 0.18
CA LEU A 96 2.20 -1.37 -1.05
C LEU A 96 0.69 -1.45 -0.93
N VAL A 97 -0.05 -0.96 -1.91
CA VAL A 97 -1.48 -1.23 -2.03
C VAL A 97 -1.71 -2.14 -3.21
N ALA A 98 -2.28 -3.31 -2.97
CA ALA A 98 -2.75 -4.21 -4.02
C ALA A 98 -4.26 -4.07 -4.16
N ALA A 99 -4.73 -3.68 -5.35
CA ALA A 99 -6.15 -3.54 -5.68
C ALA A 99 -6.36 -3.64 -7.20
N SER A 100 -7.61 -3.56 -7.67
CA SER A 100 -7.89 -3.49 -9.11
C SER A 100 -7.25 -2.24 -9.74
N SER A 101 -6.95 -2.31 -11.04
CA SER A 101 -6.41 -1.18 -11.81
C SER A 101 -7.27 0.08 -11.68
N GLU A 102 -8.59 -0.07 -11.73
CA GLU A 102 -9.56 1.03 -11.62
C GLU A 102 -9.48 1.73 -10.26
N ARG A 103 -9.34 0.93 -9.19
CA ARG A 103 -9.20 1.43 -7.82
C ARG A 103 -7.90 2.20 -7.65
N ILE A 104 -6.78 1.65 -8.13
CA ILE A 104 -5.48 2.33 -8.06
C ILE A 104 -5.47 3.61 -8.92
N ALA A 105 -6.07 3.58 -10.11
CA ALA A 105 -6.20 4.76 -10.95
C ALA A 105 -6.98 5.88 -10.24
N THR A 106 -8.07 5.53 -9.54
CA THR A 106 -8.85 6.46 -8.73
C THR A 106 -8.00 7.02 -7.59
N LEU A 107 -7.27 6.16 -6.87
CA LEU A 107 -6.39 6.59 -5.79
C LEU A 107 -5.36 7.63 -6.25
N ILE A 108 -4.67 7.37 -7.35
CA ILE A 108 -3.66 8.28 -7.92
C ILE A 108 -4.29 9.60 -8.35
N THR A 109 -5.49 9.55 -8.94
CA THR A 109 -6.24 10.74 -9.34
C THR A 109 -6.59 11.60 -8.13
N GLU A 110 -7.05 10.97 -7.04
CA GLU A 110 -7.40 11.67 -5.79
C GLU A 110 -6.16 12.30 -5.12
N ILE A 111 -5.02 11.61 -5.12
CA ILE A 111 -3.74 12.16 -4.63
C ILE A 111 -3.37 13.40 -5.45
N SER A 112 -3.41 13.28 -6.78
CA SER A 112 -3.06 14.36 -7.71
C SER A 112 -3.99 15.56 -7.58
N ALA A 113 -5.30 15.34 -7.40
CA ALA A 113 -6.29 16.39 -7.19
C ALA A 113 -6.05 17.21 -5.91
N ARG A 114 -5.35 16.63 -4.93
CA ARG A 114 -4.92 17.28 -3.69
C ARG A 114 -3.53 17.91 -3.78
N GLY A 115 -2.93 17.92 -4.97
CA GLY A 115 -1.58 18.45 -5.20
C GLY A 115 -0.44 17.52 -4.79
N GLY A 116 -0.75 16.28 -4.39
CA GLY A 116 0.23 15.25 -4.07
C GLY A 116 0.94 14.72 -5.32
N LYS A 117 2.11 14.13 -5.12
CA LYS A 117 2.84 13.41 -6.17
C LYS A 117 3.24 12.04 -5.65
N THR A 118 2.83 11.01 -6.37
CA THR A 118 3.14 9.63 -5.99
C THR A 118 4.64 9.37 -6.11
N TYR A 119 5.17 8.50 -5.26
CA TYR A 119 6.58 8.11 -5.32
C TYR A 119 6.97 7.57 -6.71
N SER A 120 6.13 6.71 -7.28
CA SER A 120 6.38 6.10 -8.59
C SER A 120 6.46 7.15 -9.71
N SER A 121 5.60 8.18 -9.69
CA SER A 121 5.65 9.29 -10.65
C SER A 121 6.93 10.13 -10.51
N LEU A 122 7.40 10.35 -9.27
CA LEU A 122 8.64 11.08 -8.98
C LEU A 122 9.88 10.32 -9.44
N VAL A 123 9.89 8.99 -9.27
CA VAL A 123 10.97 8.13 -9.78
C VAL A 123 10.98 8.11 -11.30
N ARG A 124 9.81 7.92 -11.93
CA ARG A 124 9.68 7.89 -13.40
C ARG A 124 10.12 9.19 -14.06
N SER A 125 9.84 10.34 -13.44
CA SER A 125 10.27 11.66 -13.94
C SER A 125 11.75 11.96 -13.67
N GLY A 126 12.46 11.11 -12.90
CA GLY A 126 13.84 11.35 -12.49
C GLY A 126 13.99 12.40 -11.39
N THR A 127 12.88 12.89 -10.82
CA THR A 127 12.88 13.86 -9.71
C THR A 127 13.47 13.23 -8.45
N VAL A 128 13.17 11.95 -8.21
CA VAL A 128 13.68 11.18 -7.07
C VAL A 128 14.43 9.94 -7.57
N LYS A 129 15.50 9.57 -6.88
CA LYS A 129 16.17 8.28 -7.08
C LYS A 129 15.91 7.37 -5.88
N PRO A 130 15.49 6.11 -6.07
CA PRO A 130 15.28 5.20 -4.96
C PRO A 130 16.54 5.00 -4.12
N LYS A 131 16.40 5.15 -2.79
CA LYS A 131 17.45 4.78 -1.82
C LYS A 131 17.78 3.30 -1.99
N ARG A 132 19.02 2.91 -1.68
CA ARG A 132 19.51 1.51 -1.85
C ARG A 132 18.58 0.48 -1.20
N GLN A 133 18.02 0.79 -0.02
CA GLN A 133 17.11 -0.09 0.73
C GLN A 133 15.74 -0.28 0.07
N VAL A 134 15.20 0.76 -0.57
CA VAL A 134 13.89 0.75 -1.24
C VAL A 134 14.01 0.19 -2.67
N ARG A 135 15.13 0.48 -3.34
CA ARG A 135 15.33 0.17 -4.76
C ARG A 135 15.07 -1.29 -5.11
N ALA A 136 15.56 -2.22 -4.31
CA ALA A 136 15.37 -3.65 -4.58
C ALA A 136 13.89 -4.06 -4.59
N LEU A 137 13.08 -3.49 -3.70
CA LEU A 137 11.63 -3.74 -3.64
C LEU A 137 10.88 -3.00 -4.74
N PHE A 138 11.26 -1.76 -5.02
CA PHE A 138 10.66 -0.98 -6.11
C PHE A 138 10.89 -1.67 -7.47
N ASP A 139 12.15 -2.03 -7.77
CA ASP A 139 12.52 -2.74 -8.99
C ASP A 139 11.86 -4.12 -9.06
N TYR A 140 11.73 -4.81 -7.91
CA TYR A 140 10.99 -6.06 -7.86
C TYR A 140 9.53 -5.87 -8.27
N TRP A 141 8.82 -4.86 -7.77
CA TRP A 141 7.39 -4.67 -8.07
C TRP A 141 7.10 -3.95 -9.38
N ALA A 142 8.12 -3.52 -10.12
CA ALA A 142 7.98 -2.66 -11.28
C ALA A 142 7.02 -3.18 -12.36
N ASP A 143 6.93 -4.50 -12.59
CA ASP A 143 6.03 -5.11 -13.60
C ASP A 143 4.55 -5.10 -13.22
N LEU A 144 4.25 -4.95 -11.94
CA LEU A 144 2.88 -4.86 -11.41
C LEU A 144 2.51 -3.46 -10.93
N ASN A 145 3.50 -2.55 -10.83
CA ASN A 145 3.28 -1.18 -10.42
C ASN A 145 2.48 -0.43 -11.48
N PHE A 146 1.32 0.09 -11.10
CA PHE A 146 0.38 0.75 -12.01
C PHE A 146 0.98 1.92 -12.79
N GLU A 147 1.92 2.67 -12.21
CA GLU A 147 2.48 3.88 -12.83
C GLU A 147 3.76 3.62 -13.63
N ILE A 148 4.35 2.43 -13.51
CA ILE A 148 5.61 2.04 -14.14
C ILE A 148 5.40 1.00 -15.25
N ALA A 149 4.47 0.08 -15.05
CA ALA A 149 4.16 -1.04 -15.95
C ALA A 149 3.19 -0.70 -17.09
#